data_AF-A0A838P9A8-F1
#
_entry.id   AF-A0A838P9A8-F1
#
_cell.length_a   1.000
_cell.length_b   1.000
_cell.length_c   1.000
_cell.angle_alpha   90.00
_cell.angle_beta   90.00
_cell.angle_gamma   90.00
#
_symmetry.space_group_name_H-M   'P 1'
#
loop_
_entity.id
_entity.type
_entity.pdbx_description
1 polymer ?
#
loop_
_entity_poly.entity_id
_entity_poly.type
_entity_poly.pdbx_seq_one_letter_code
_entity_poly.pdbx_strand_id
1 'polypeptide(L)'
;PFASCALGRLSQLSVWWLRLGIRPELIEPASPQQNGRHERMHRDLKAETTRPPAHSRSAQQRRFDTFRHTFNQVRPHEALDQRRPATLYTPSDRLYVPRLRPITYPEHFEIRRVSTNGGIRWSKRWVNVSHILATLPVGLEPLASGTWNVFFGPVHLSWLDEQTIGSTTTAAAPAANVTCHPSGEYTCHPSAEMFIARIIRQPSCM
;
A
#
# COMPACT_ATOMS: atom_id res chain seq x y z
N PRO A 1 -5.49 -11.23 0.85
CA PRO A 1 -4.40 -10.93 -0.11
C PRO A 1 -3.94 -9.46 -0.15
N PHE A 2 -4.73 -8.48 0.33
CA PHE A 2 -4.41 -7.04 0.22
C PHE A 2 -3.76 -6.43 1.46
N ALA A 3 -3.93 -7.07 2.62
CA ALA A 3 -3.25 -6.77 3.86
C ALA A 3 -3.06 -8.08 4.63
N SER A 4 -2.10 -8.12 5.55
CA SER A 4 -1.87 -9.28 6.43
C SER A 4 -1.58 -8.82 7.87
N CYS A 5 -1.42 -9.77 8.79
CA CYS A 5 -0.93 -9.52 10.15
C CYS A 5 0.61 -9.49 10.23
N ALA A 6 1.32 -9.59 9.10
CA ALA A 6 2.78 -9.45 9.07
C ALA A 6 3.21 -8.00 9.36
N LEU A 7 4.51 -7.80 9.63
CA LEU A 7 5.08 -6.47 9.85
C LEU A 7 4.68 -5.48 8.74
N GLY A 8 4.30 -4.26 9.14
CA GLY A 8 3.79 -3.23 8.24
C GLY A 8 2.46 -3.57 7.54
N ARG A 9 1.73 -4.60 8.01
CA ARG A 9 0.50 -5.14 7.40
C ARG A 9 0.67 -5.57 5.94
N LEU A 10 1.90 -5.84 5.51
CA LEU A 10 2.22 -6.10 4.11
C LEU A 10 1.74 -7.48 3.67
N SER A 11 1.20 -7.56 2.46
CA SER A 11 1.01 -8.83 1.74
C SER A 11 2.01 -8.96 0.59
N GLN A 12 2.09 -10.13 -0.04
CA GLN A 12 2.88 -10.31 -1.29
C GLN A 12 2.47 -9.30 -2.37
N LEU A 13 1.17 -9.00 -2.47
CA LEU A 13 0.66 -8.03 -3.42
C LEU A 13 1.07 -6.60 -3.04
N SER A 14 1.01 -6.24 -1.75
CA SER A 14 1.48 -4.94 -1.27
C SER A 14 2.97 -4.74 -1.58
N VAL A 15 3.79 -5.77 -1.38
CA VAL A 15 5.22 -5.75 -1.71
C VAL A 15 5.45 -5.52 -3.20
N TRP A 16 4.69 -6.19 -4.06
CA TRP A 16 4.76 -5.97 -5.51
C TRP A 16 4.37 -4.54 -5.90
N TRP A 17 3.28 -4.01 -5.34
CA TRP A 17 2.86 -2.62 -5.56
C TRP A 17 3.91 -1.61 -5.09
N LEU A 18 4.48 -1.81 -3.91
CA LEU A 18 5.54 -0.93 -3.40
C LEU A 18 6.76 -0.91 -4.33
N ARG A 19 7.15 -2.06 -4.91
CA ARG A 19 8.22 -2.13 -5.91
C ARG A 19 7.88 -1.48 -7.24
N LEU A 20 6.59 -1.39 -7.58
CA LEU A 20 6.13 -0.58 -8.71
C LEU A 20 6.11 0.91 -8.38
N GLY A 21 6.36 1.30 -7.13
CA GLY A 21 6.20 2.67 -6.63
C GLY A 21 4.73 3.05 -6.42
N ILE A 22 3.89 2.08 -6.04
CA ILE A 22 2.48 2.26 -5.69
C ILE A 22 2.37 1.98 -4.19
N ARG A 23 2.03 3.01 -3.41
CA ARG A 23 1.82 2.88 -1.96
C ARG A 23 0.38 2.45 -1.70
N PRO A 24 0.13 1.29 -1.07
CA PRO A 24 -1.22 0.90 -0.70
C PRO A 24 -1.69 1.77 0.48
N GLU A 25 -2.84 2.42 0.31
CA GLU A 25 -3.53 3.11 1.39
C GLU A 25 -4.64 2.21 1.92
N LEU A 26 -4.63 1.98 3.23
CA LEU A 26 -5.64 1.19 3.92
C LEU A 26 -6.58 2.11 4.65
N ILE A 27 -7.85 1.68 4.76
CA ILE A 27 -8.78 2.30 5.69
C ILE A 27 -8.23 2.24 7.11
N GLU A 28 -8.74 3.14 7.94
CA GLU A 28 -8.46 3.13 9.37
C GLU A 28 -8.93 1.81 10.00
N PRO A 29 -8.19 1.28 10.99
CA PRO A 29 -8.64 0.13 11.75
C PRO A 29 -10.04 0.36 12.32
N ALA A 30 -10.93 -0.63 12.14
CA ALA A 30 -12.30 -0.60 12.61
C ALA A 30 -13.21 0.53 12.04
N SER A 31 -12.88 1.07 10.85
CA SER A 31 -13.67 2.11 10.16
C SER A 31 -14.38 1.60 8.89
N PRO A 32 -15.33 0.65 8.96
CA PRO A 32 -16.00 0.09 7.77
C PRO A 32 -16.80 1.13 6.98
N GLN A 33 -17.21 2.23 7.61
CA GLN A 33 -17.97 3.31 6.98
C GLN A 33 -17.21 3.95 5.81
N GLN A 34 -15.87 3.89 5.81
CA GLN A 34 -15.02 4.38 4.72
C GLN A 34 -15.21 3.59 3.41
N ASN A 35 -15.77 2.38 3.45
CA ASN A 35 -16.00 1.54 2.27
C ASN A 35 -17.40 1.65 1.64
N GLY A 36 -18.33 2.40 2.26
CA GLY A 36 -19.75 2.34 1.88
C GLY A 36 -20.04 2.66 0.40
N ARG A 37 -19.28 3.58 -0.21
CA ARG A 37 -19.41 3.91 -1.64
C ARG A 37 -18.96 2.75 -2.54
N HIS A 38 -17.83 2.10 -2.20
CA HIS A 38 -17.33 0.95 -2.94
C HIS A 38 -18.27 -0.25 -2.82
N GLU A 39 -18.80 -0.49 -1.63
CA GLU A 39 -19.75 -1.59 -1.39
C GLU A 39 -21.05 -1.41 -2.16
N ARG A 40 -21.58 -0.18 -2.24
CA ARG A 40 -22.77 0.12 -3.05
C ARG A 40 -22.51 -0.11 -4.54
N MET A 41 -21.40 0.41 -5.07
CA MET A 41 -21.03 0.18 -6.47
C MET A 41 -20.91 -1.31 -6.79
N HIS A 42 -20.26 -2.09 -5.92
CA HIS A 42 -20.13 -3.53 -6.10
C HIS A 42 -21.48 -4.27 -6.05
N ARG A 43 -22.43 -3.78 -5.26
CA ARG A 43 -23.79 -4.34 -5.20
C ARG A 43 -24.51 -4.15 -6.53
N ASP A 44 -24.48 -2.95 -7.09
CA ASP A 44 -25.11 -2.61 -8.37
C ASP A 44 -24.49 -3.40 -9.51
N LEU A 45 -23.15 -3.46 -9.57
CA LEU A 45 -22.40 -4.27 -10.54
C LEU A 45 -22.88 -5.73 -10.52
N LYS A 46 -22.97 -6.35 -9.34
CA LYS A 46 -23.40 -7.75 -9.20
C LYS A 46 -24.84 -7.93 -9.64
N ALA A 47 -25.74 -7.03 -9.23
CA ALA A 47 -27.15 -7.09 -9.59
C ALA A 47 -27.34 -7.01 -11.11
N GLU A 48 -26.66 -6.08 -11.77
CA GLU A 48 -26.85 -5.82 -13.21
C GLU A 48 -26.13 -6.84 -14.11
N THR A 49 -25.02 -7.43 -13.66
CA THR A 49 -24.15 -8.23 -14.56
C THR A 49 -24.10 -9.72 -14.24
N THR A 50 -24.38 -10.13 -12.99
CA THR A 50 -24.12 -11.50 -12.53
C THR A 50 -25.37 -12.29 -12.12
N ARG A 51 -26.58 -11.73 -12.29
CA ARG A 51 -27.85 -12.36 -11.87
C ARG A 51 -28.88 -12.38 -13.02
N PRO A 52 -29.03 -13.50 -13.76
CA PRO A 52 -28.15 -14.67 -13.77
C PRO A 52 -26.79 -14.34 -14.40
N PRO A 53 -25.72 -15.11 -14.14
CA PRO A 53 -24.45 -14.95 -14.84
C PRO A 53 -24.63 -15.25 -16.34
N ALA A 54 -23.76 -14.68 -17.17
CA ALA A 54 -23.78 -15.00 -18.59
C ALA A 54 -23.27 -16.43 -18.84
N HIS A 55 -23.71 -17.03 -19.95
CA HIS A 55 -23.39 -18.42 -20.33
C HIS A 55 -21.92 -18.66 -20.70
N SER A 56 -21.11 -17.62 -20.88
CA SER A 56 -19.69 -17.71 -21.22
C SER A 56 -18.89 -16.54 -20.65
N ARG A 57 -17.58 -16.73 -20.48
CA ARG A 57 -16.66 -15.67 -20.00
C ARG A 57 -16.70 -14.43 -20.91
N SER A 58 -16.72 -14.63 -22.23
CA SER A 58 -16.79 -13.53 -23.21
C SER A 58 -18.12 -12.77 -23.13
N ALA A 59 -19.24 -13.48 -22.94
CA ALA A 59 -20.54 -12.83 -22.73
C ALA A 59 -20.58 -12.07 -21.40
N GLN A 60 -19.97 -12.60 -20.34
CA GLN A 60 -19.87 -11.94 -19.04
C GLN A 60 -19.02 -10.66 -19.13
N GLN A 61 -17.89 -10.72 -19.86
CA GLN A 61 -17.04 -9.56 -20.09
C GLN A 61 -17.79 -8.44 -20.82
N ARG A 62 -18.57 -8.76 -21.85
CA ARG A 62 -19.43 -7.77 -22.53
C ARG A 62 -20.42 -7.10 -21.57
N ARG A 63 -21.04 -7.87 -20.64
CA ARG A 63 -21.90 -7.28 -19.61
C ARG A 63 -21.14 -6.33 -18.68
N PHE A 64 -19.93 -6.70 -18.28
CA PHE A 64 -19.07 -5.82 -17.48
C PHE A 64 -18.65 -4.57 -18.25
N ASP A 65 -18.35 -4.67 -19.54
CA ASP A 65 -17.99 -3.54 -20.38
C ASP A 65 -19.17 -2.57 -20.55
N THR A 66 -20.38 -3.10 -20.78
CA THR A 66 -21.62 -2.29 -20.82
C THR A 66 -21.86 -1.60 -19.47
N PHE A 67 -21.77 -2.32 -18.35
CA PHE A 67 -21.91 -1.72 -17.02
C PHE A 67 -20.89 -0.60 -16.81
N ARG A 68 -19.61 -0.85 -17.12
CA ARG A 68 -18.53 0.13 -16.97
C ARG A 68 -18.79 1.38 -17.83
N HIS A 69 -19.24 1.22 -19.06
CA HIS A 69 -19.62 2.32 -19.93
C HIS A 69 -20.77 3.13 -19.31
N THR A 70 -21.87 2.48 -18.95
CA THR A 70 -23.04 3.15 -18.37
C THR A 70 -22.69 3.86 -17.06
N PHE A 71 -21.98 3.19 -16.15
CA PHE A 71 -21.61 3.75 -14.85
C PHE A 71 -20.70 4.97 -14.97
N ASN A 72 -19.70 4.92 -15.86
CA ASN A 72 -18.70 5.99 -15.98
C ASN A 72 -19.14 7.13 -16.92
N GLN A 73 -19.88 6.84 -18.00
CA GLN A 73 -20.12 7.78 -19.10
C GLN A 73 -21.57 8.23 -19.25
N VAL A 74 -22.54 7.52 -18.66
CA VAL A 74 -23.98 7.78 -18.84
C VAL A 74 -24.67 8.18 -17.54
N ARG A 75 -24.52 7.38 -16.46
CA ARG A 75 -25.22 7.59 -15.19
C ARG A 75 -24.65 8.83 -14.47
N PRO A 76 -25.46 9.84 -14.13
CA PRO A 76 -25.04 10.92 -13.26
C PRO A 76 -24.97 10.43 -11.79
N HIS A 77 -24.01 10.95 -11.03
CA HIS A 77 -23.81 10.57 -9.63
C HIS A 77 -24.04 11.75 -8.72
N GLU A 78 -24.97 11.62 -7.77
CA GLU A 78 -25.31 12.67 -6.81
C GLU A 78 -24.09 13.14 -6.00
N ALA A 79 -23.23 12.20 -5.57
CA ALA A 79 -21.99 12.50 -4.86
C ALA A 79 -20.95 13.28 -5.69
N LEU A 80 -21.21 13.48 -6.99
CA LEU A 80 -20.38 14.22 -7.94
C LEU A 80 -21.15 15.41 -8.55
N ASP A 81 -22.19 15.91 -7.88
CA ASP A 81 -23.06 17.00 -8.36
C ASP A 81 -23.76 16.67 -9.68
N GLN A 82 -24.27 15.43 -9.80
CA GLN A 82 -24.87 14.88 -11.03
C GLN A 82 -23.90 14.81 -12.23
N ARG A 83 -22.60 14.98 -12.01
CA ARG A 83 -21.59 14.74 -13.05
C ARG A 83 -21.29 13.25 -13.19
N ARG A 84 -20.69 12.91 -14.33
CA ARG A 84 -20.34 11.53 -14.68
C ARG A 84 -18.87 11.27 -14.32
N PRO A 85 -18.50 10.10 -13.78
CA PRO A 85 -17.14 9.82 -13.35
C PRO A 85 -16.09 10.11 -14.44
N ALA A 86 -16.38 9.77 -15.69
CA ALA A 86 -15.48 9.99 -16.82
C ALA A 86 -15.17 11.47 -17.10
N THR A 87 -16.00 12.41 -16.63
CA THR A 87 -15.76 13.85 -16.78
C THR A 87 -14.80 14.43 -15.74
N LEU A 88 -14.56 13.70 -14.65
CA LEU A 88 -13.69 14.13 -13.55
C LEU A 88 -12.36 13.37 -13.54
N TYR A 89 -12.38 12.13 -14.05
CA TYR A 89 -11.21 11.28 -14.08
C TYR A 89 -10.29 11.67 -15.24
N THR A 90 -9.02 11.94 -14.91
CA THR A 90 -7.93 12.06 -15.89
C THR A 90 -7.01 10.84 -15.74
N PRO A 91 -6.73 10.09 -16.82
CA PRO A 91 -5.75 9.01 -16.78
C PRO A 91 -4.39 9.52 -16.28
N SER A 92 -3.66 8.67 -15.55
CA SER A 92 -2.29 9.00 -15.15
C SER A 92 -1.35 8.89 -16.34
N ASP A 93 -0.48 9.89 -16.53
CA ASP A 93 0.60 9.86 -17.53
C ASP A 93 1.71 8.86 -17.17
N ARG A 94 1.64 8.24 -15.98
CA ARG A 94 2.61 7.26 -15.52
C ARG A 94 2.54 5.99 -16.37
N LEU A 95 3.57 5.78 -17.18
CA LEU A 95 3.72 4.56 -17.96
C LEU A 95 3.98 3.35 -17.05
N TYR A 96 3.41 2.22 -17.45
CA TYR A 96 3.74 0.93 -16.86
C TYR A 96 5.18 0.55 -17.20
N VAL A 97 5.97 0.22 -16.17
CA VAL A 97 7.35 -0.23 -16.33
C VAL A 97 7.40 -1.75 -16.10
N PRO A 98 7.71 -2.56 -17.13
CA PRO A 98 7.68 -4.02 -17.01
C PRO A 98 8.80 -4.58 -16.13
N ARG A 99 9.90 -3.82 -15.95
CA ARG A 99 11.01 -4.19 -15.08
C ARG A 99 10.94 -3.41 -13.78
N LEU A 100 10.81 -4.14 -12.66
CA LEU A 100 10.83 -3.55 -11.33
C LEU A 100 12.20 -2.95 -11.05
N ARG A 101 12.24 -1.66 -10.72
CA ARG A 101 13.47 -1.01 -10.28
C ARG A 101 13.90 -1.58 -8.92
N PRO A 102 15.21 -1.70 -8.66
CA PRO A 102 15.70 -1.96 -7.31
C PRO A 102 15.21 -0.88 -6.34
N ILE A 103 14.92 -1.28 -5.10
CA ILE A 103 14.66 -0.31 -4.03
C ILE A 103 16.00 0.27 -3.59
N THR A 104 16.08 1.60 -3.55
CA THR A 104 17.23 2.35 -3.06
C THR A 104 16.92 2.91 -1.68
N TYR A 105 17.96 3.01 -0.85
CA TYR A 105 17.91 3.61 0.48
C TYR A 105 18.94 4.73 0.57
N PRO A 106 18.73 5.75 1.42
CA PRO A 106 19.73 6.77 1.70
C PRO A 106 21.06 6.17 2.20
N GLU A 107 22.17 6.87 2.01
CA GLU A 107 23.51 6.37 2.35
C GLU A 107 23.70 6.03 3.83
N HIS A 108 22.99 6.72 4.72
CA HIS A 108 23.07 6.47 6.17
C HIS A 108 22.33 5.21 6.61
N PHE A 109 21.60 4.54 5.70
CA PHE A 109 20.94 3.28 6.00
C PHE A 109 21.91 2.12 5.85
N GLU A 110 21.86 1.19 6.79
CA GLU A 110 22.44 -0.13 6.61
C GLU A 110 21.46 -1.02 5.84
N ILE A 111 21.90 -1.59 4.71
CA ILE A 111 21.04 -2.42 3.86
C ILE A 111 21.29 -3.91 4.16
N ARG A 112 20.24 -4.64 4.50
CA ARG A 112 20.30 -6.09 4.73
C ARG A 112 19.33 -6.82 3.82
N ARG A 113 19.80 -7.90 3.19
CA ARG A 113 18.94 -8.79 2.40
C ARG A 113 18.25 -9.78 3.32
N VAL A 114 16.92 -9.84 3.24
CA VAL A 114 16.13 -10.83 3.97
C VAL A 114 16.39 -12.20 3.34
N SER A 115 16.73 -13.17 4.17
CA SER A 115 16.92 -14.55 3.75
C SER A 115 15.60 -15.18 3.28
N THR A 116 15.68 -16.35 2.65
CA THR A 116 14.48 -17.13 2.29
C THR A 116 13.63 -17.48 3.50
N ASN A 117 14.23 -17.65 4.67
CA ASN A 117 13.52 -17.98 5.91
C ASN A 117 12.88 -16.75 6.59
N GLY A 118 12.90 -15.58 5.94
CA GLY A 118 12.17 -14.39 6.40
C GLY A 118 12.89 -13.55 7.46
N GLY A 119 14.16 -13.80 7.74
CA GLY A 119 14.95 -13.02 8.69
C GLY A 119 16.27 -12.50 8.14
N ILE A 120 16.93 -11.65 8.92
CA ILE A 120 18.26 -11.10 8.65
C ILE A 120 19.25 -11.52 9.75
N ARG A 121 20.54 -11.51 9.41
CA ARG A 121 21.62 -11.69 10.37
C ARG A 121 22.04 -10.31 10.91
N TRP A 122 22.02 -10.14 12.22
CA TRP A 122 22.48 -8.92 12.90
C TRP A 122 23.47 -9.28 14.00
N SER A 123 24.71 -8.78 13.92
CA SER A 123 25.76 -9.05 14.93
C SER A 123 25.83 -10.52 15.40
N LYS A 124 25.87 -11.45 14.42
CA LYS A 124 25.86 -12.93 14.59
C LYS A 124 24.55 -13.54 15.13
N ARG A 125 23.54 -12.74 15.45
CA ARG A 125 22.21 -13.17 15.89
C ARG A 125 21.20 -13.17 14.74
N TRP A 126 20.08 -13.85 14.94
CA TRP A 126 18.96 -13.91 13.99
C TRP A 126 17.85 -12.96 14.38
N VAL A 127 17.37 -12.18 13.41
CA VAL A 127 16.23 -11.26 13.57
C VAL A 127 15.16 -11.65 12.56
N ASN A 128 13.96 -12.00 13.04
CA ASN A 128 12.82 -12.26 12.17
C ASN A 128 12.28 -10.94 11.61
N VAL A 129 12.03 -10.90 10.30
CA VAL A 129 11.43 -9.75 9.62
C VAL A 129 10.09 -10.19 9.03
N SER A 130 10.10 -10.80 7.86
CA SER A 130 8.91 -11.41 7.25
C SER A 130 9.32 -12.26 6.07
N HIS A 131 8.76 -13.47 5.94
CA HIS A 131 8.95 -14.33 4.78
C HIS A 131 8.38 -13.69 3.48
N ILE A 132 7.48 -12.72 3.60
CA ILE A 132 6.95 -11.97 2.45
C ILE A 132 8.04 -11.12 1.78
N LEU A 133 9.07 -10.74 2.55
CA LEU A 133 10.21 -9.96 2.08
C LEU A 133 11.40 -10.84 1.69
N ALA A 134 11.24 -12.18 1.65
CA ALA A 134 12.30 -13.10 1.30
C ALA A 134 13.03 -12.66 0.02
N THR A 135 14.37 -12.65 0.09
CA THR A 135 15.31 -12.23 -0.96
C THR A 135 15.33 -10.73 -1.30
N LEU A 136 14.48 -9.91 -0.68
CA LEU A 136 14.43 -8.48 -0.89
C LEU A 136 15.31 -7.73 0.13
N PRO A 137 15.85 -6.56 -0.24
CA PRO A 137 16.54 -5.70 0.71
C PRO A 137 15.56 -5.02 1.65
N VAL A 138 15.97 -4.87 2.91
CA VAL A 138 15.40 -3.94 3.88
C VAL A 138 16.47 -2.94 4.28
N GLY A 139 16.05 -1.71 4.56
CA GLY A 139 16.92 -0.65 5.02
C GLY A 139 16.77 -0.49 6.52
N LEU A 140 17.89 -0.35 7.22
CA LEU A 140 17.95 -0.09 8.65
C LEU A 140 18.53 1.31 8.87
N GLU A 141 17.71 2.21 9.41
CA GLU A 141 18.13 3.56 9.74
C GLU A 141 18.58 3.60 11.21
N PRO A 142 19.82 4.04 11.50
CA PRO A 142 20.31 4.11 12.87
C PRO A 142 19.54 5.14 13.69
N LEU A 143 19.11 4.73 14.87
CA LEU A 143 18.62 5.59 15.95
C LEU A 143 19.66 5.64 17.08
N ALA A 144 19.35 6.39 18.14
CA ALA A 144 20.17 6.42 19.33
C ALA A 144 20.25 5.04 20.02
N SER A 145 21.37 4.80 20.71
CA SER A 145 21.54 3.70 21.68
C SER A 145 21.39 2.28 21.11
N GLY A 146 21.77 2.04 19.86
CA GLY A 146 21.71 0.70 19.25
C GLY A 146 20.30 0.27 18.84
N THR A 147 19.38 1.23 18.73
CA THR A 147 18.06 1.03 18.12
C THR A 147 18.13 1.38 16.63
N TRP A 148 17.34 0.70 15.81
CA TRP A 148 17.28 0.89 14.37
C TRP A 148 15.84 0.88 13.89
N ASN A 149 15.46 1.79 13.00
CA ASN A 149 14.20 1.67 12.27
C ASN A 149 14.38 0.70 11.10
N VAL A 150 13.42 -0.20 10.89
CA VAL A 150 13.45 -1.17 9.79
C VAL A 150 12.42 -0.77 8.73
N PHE A 151 12.88 -0.59 7.49
CA PHE A 151 12.06 -0.12 6.38
C PHE A 151 12.09 -1.08 5.18
N PHE A 152 10.95 -1.20 4.51
CA PHE A 152 10.85 -1.75 3.15
C PHE A 152 10.38 -0.65 2.18
N GLY A 153 11.31 -0.13 1.37
CA GLY A 153 11.07 1.08 0.58
C GLY A 153 10.52 2.21 1.47
N PRO A 154 9.37 2.82 1.13
CA PRO A 154 8.79 3.93 1.90
C PRO A 154 7.97 3.48 3.13
N VAL A 155 7.96 2.19 3.48
CA VAL A 155 7.13 1.64 4.55
C VAL A 155 7.98 1.29 5.76
N HIS A 156 7.68 1.92 6.91
CA HIS A 156 8.21 1.52 8.21
C HIS A 156 7.58 0.19 8.64
N LEU A 157 8.41 -0.80 8.95
CA LEU A 157 7.97 -2.14 9.33
C LEU A 157 7.93 -2.31 10.84
N SER A 158 9.02 -1.93 11.50
CA SER A 158 9.25 -2.08 12.94
C SER A 158 10.52 -1.32 13.35
N TRP A 159 10.89 -1.44 14.62
CA TRP A 159 12.22 -1.12 15.12
C TRP A 159 12.96 -2.41 15.49
N LEU A 160 14.28 -2.32 15.58
CA LEU A 160 15.20 -3.36 16.05
C LEU A 160 16.03 -2.75 17.18
N ASP A 161 16.09 -3.40 18.34
CA ASP A 161 16.96 -2.99 19.45
C ASP A 161 17.99 -4.10 19.70
N GLU A 162 19.27 -3.73 19.59
CA GLU A 162 20.41 -4.65 19.77
C GLU A 162 20.43 -5.35 21.13
N GLN A 163 19.93 -4.69 22.18
CA GLN A 163 19.94 -5.24 23.52
C GLN A 163 18.93 -6.37 23.70
N THR A 164 17.87 -6.39 22.89
CA THR A 164 16.74 -7.33 23.03
C THR A 164 16.78 -8.47 22.02
N ILE A 165 17.72 -8.44 21.07
CA ILE A 165 17.86 -9.50 20.05
C ILE A 165 18.13 -10.85 20.72
N GLY A 166 17.14 -11.75 20.62
CA GLY A 166 17.19 -13.11 21.17
C GLY A 166 16.56 -13.27 22.56
N SER A 167 16.10 -12.18 23.18
CA SER A 167 15.27 -12.24 24.38
C SER A 167 13.80 -12.40 23.98
N THR A 168 13.05 -13.30 24.63
CA THR A 168 11.60 -13.47 24.43
C THR A 168 10.78 -12.27 24.93
N THR A 169 11.45 -11.21 25.41
CA THR A 169 10.84 -10.00 25.91
C THR A 169 10.47 -9.11 24.74
N THR A 170 9.18 -8.98 24.46
CA THR A 170 8.62 -7.91 23.61
C THR A 170 9.00 -6.58 24.24
N ALA A 171 10.12 -5.97 23.83
CA ALA A 171 10.41 -4.62 24.27
C ALA A 171 9.31 -3.68 23.74
N ALA A 172 8.91 -2.73 24.56
CA ALA A 172 7.96 -1.70 24.15
C ALA A 172 8.61 -0.81 23.09
N ALA A 173 7.82 -0.31 22.14
CA ALA A 173 8.32 0.68 21.20
C ALA A 173 8.98 1.84 21.96
N PRO A 174 10.14 2.36 21.51
CA PRO A 174 10.76 3.52 22.13
C PRO A 174 9.73 4.65 22.18
N ALA A 175 9.64 5.36 23.32
CA ALA A 175 8.66 6.41 23.54
C ALA A 175 8.64 7.38 22.36
N ALA A 176 7.46 7.55 21.76
CA ALA A 176 7.22 8.30 20.55
C ALA A 176 7.46 9.81 20.76
N ASN A 177 8.72 10.23 20.78
CA ASN A 177 9.12 11.64 20.67
C ASN A 177 9.83 11.95 19.34
N VAL A 178 9.86 11.02 18.39
CA VAL A 178 10.30 11.30 17.03
C VAL A 178 9.07 11.60 16.20
N THR A 179 8.70 12.88 16.14
CA THR A 179 8.01 13.41 14.98
C THR A 179 8.93 13.19 13.79
N CYS A 180 8.76 12.06 13.09
CA CYS A 180 9.36 11.88 11.77
C CYS A 180 8.72 12.92 10.85
N HIS A 181 9.31 14.12 10.78
CA HIS A 181 9.21 14.90 9.56
C HIS A 181 9.99 14.14 8.50
N PRO A 182 9.37 13.80 7.35
CA PRO A 182 10.09 13.24 6.22
C PRO A 182 10.93 14.35 5.59
N SER A 183 12.00 14.79 6.28
CA SER A 183 13.04 15.64 5.71
C SER A 183 14.12 14.73 5.14
N GLY A 184 13.78 14.06 4.05
CA GLY A 184 14.66 13.10 3.40
C GLY A 184 13.90 12.38 2.30
N GLU A 185 14.09 12.84 1.08
CA GLU A 185 13.50 12.29 -0.13
C GLU A 185 13.76 10.78 -0.25
N TYR A 186 12.77 9.95 0.10
CA TYR A 186 12.72 8.57 -0.34
C TYR A 186 12.45 8.57 -1.86
N THR A 187 13.47 8.87 -2.66
CA THR A 187 13.34 8.91 -4.12
C THR A 187 13.37 7.50 -4.68
N CYS A 188 12.19 6.94 -4.92
CA CYS A 188 12.01 6.35 -6.25
C CYS A 188 12.19 7.53 -7.23
N HIS A 189 13.27 7.55 -8.01
CA HIS A 189 13.63 8.59 -8.99
C HIS A 189 12.45 9.49 -9.41
N PRO A 190 12.57 10.83 -9.26
CA PRO A 190 11.45 11.74 -9.32
C PRO A 190 10.90 11.83 -10.74
N SER A 191 9.68 11.35 -10.89
CA SER A 191 8.74 11.83 -11.90
C SER A 191 7.32 11.82 -11.31
N ALA A 192 7.22 12.04 -10.00
CA ALA A 192 5.99 11.86 -9.23
C ALA A 192 5.97 12.77 -7.99
N GLU A 193 6.06 14.09 -8.21
CA GLU A 193 5.36 15.02 -7.33
C GLU A 193 4.06 15.43 -8.02
N MET A 194 3.01 15.62 -7.20
CA MET A 194 1.64 15.99 -7.57
C MET A 194 0.84 14.89 -8.29
N PHE A 195 -0.03 14.20 -7.54
CA PHE A 195 -1.50 14.23 -7.69
C PHE A 195 -2.18 13.02 -7.02
N ILE A 196 -2.15 12.92 -5.68
CA ILE A 196 -3.20 12.19 -4.95
C ILE A 196 -3.64 13.06 -3.78
N ALA A 197 -4.43 14.09 -4.09
CA ALA A 197 -5.13 14.87 -3.08
C ALA A 197 -6.32 15.64 -3.65
N ARG A 198 -7.33 14.98 -4.27
CA ARG A 198 -8.66 15.62 -4.41
C ARG A 198 -9.88 14.77 -4.81
N ILE A 199 -10.14 13.59 -4.25
CA ILE A 199 -11.51 12.98 -4.35
C ILE A 199 -12.02 12.43 -3.00
N ILE A 200 -11.47 12.86 -1.86
CA ILE A 200 -12.03 12.56 -0.54
C ILE A 200 -12.00 13.81 0.36
N ARG A 201 -12.74 14.85 -0.02
CA ARG A 201 -13.28 15.80 0.95
C ARG A 201 -14.79 15.80 0.76
N GLN A 202 -15.50 15.11 1.66
CA GLN A 202 -16.91 15.41 1.87
C GLN A 202 -16.97 16.77 2.58
N PRO A 203 -17.74 17.76 2.10
CA PRO A 203 -18.15 18.83 2.97
C PRO A 203 -19.14 18.25 3.98
N SER A 204 -18.86 18.46 5.26
CA SER A 204 -19.79 18.20 6.35
C SER A 204 -21.13 18.88 6.05
N CYS A 205 -22.22 18.13 6.12
CA CYS A 205 -23.57 18.68 6.07
C CYS A 205 -23.79 19.64 7.24
N MET A 206 -24.40 20.80 6.96
CA MET A 206 -25.38 21.41 7.84
C MET A 206 -26.77 21.04 7.31
#